data_AF-A0A142WRU8-F1
#
_entry.id   AF-A0A142WRU8-F1
#
_cell.length_a   1.000
_cell.length_b   1.000
_cell.length_c   1.000
_cell.angle_alpha   90.00
_cell.angle_beta   90.00
_cell.angle_gamma   90.00
#
_symmetry.space_group_name_H-M   'P 1'
#
loop_
_entity.id
_entity.type
_entity.pdbx_description
1 polymer ?
#
loop_
_entity_poly.entity_id
_entity_poly.type
_entity_poly.pdbx_seq_one_letter_code
_entity_poly.pdbx_strand_id
1 'polypeptide(L)'
;MRIAAEVDQETFARKQTELRDRLASITLQLEAVDRSQSELADLAVKVVERSRALSEKWPTADCVTERRSLEIVSLNRRLDDVSLSPQMKKPFDVPVEGLLVPSSRGDMTQ
;
A
#
# COMPACT_ATOMS: atom_id res chain seq x y z
N MET A 1 50.60 31.99 1.40
CA MET A 1 49.58 31.57 0.42
C MET A 1 48.43 30.98 1.23
N ARG A 2 47.22 31.53 1.07
CA ARG A 2 46.05 31.33 1.95
C ARG A 2 45.55 29.88 1.90
N ILE A 3 45.32 29.29 3.07
CA ILE A 3 44.52 28.07 3.25
C ILE A 3 43.09 28.42 2.82
N ALA A 4 42.64 27.84 1.72
CA ALA A 4 41.31 28.07 1.18
C ALA A 4 40.26 27.43 2.11
N ALA A 5 39.27 28.22 2.53
CA ALA A 5 37.99 27.75 3.06
C ALA A 5 38.07 26.81 4.28
N GLU A 6 38.68 27.28 5.37
CA GLU A 6 38.53 26.63 6.67
C GLU A 6 37.07 26.86 7.14
N VAL A 7 36.26 25.80 7.08
CA VAL A 7 34.88 25.83 7.57
C VAL A 7 34.94 26.16 9.05
N ASP A 8 34.34 27.29 9.42
CA ASP A 8 34.24 27.72 10.80
C ASP A 8 33.62 26.61 11.68
N GLN A 9 34.23 26.35 12.83
CA GLN A 9 33.93 25.21 13.69
C GLN A 9 32.46 25.23 14.16
N GLU A 10 31.89 26.42 14.38
CA GLU A 10 30.49 26.60 14.71
C GLU A 10 29.58 26.21 13.53
N THR A 11 29.96 26.60 12.32
CA THR A 11 29.26 26.23 11.09
C THR A 11 29.28 24.72 10.85
N PHE A 12 30.40 24.04 11.12
CA PHE A 12 30.51 22.58 11.06
C PHE A 12 29.62 21.89 12.09
N ALA A 13 29.70 22.31 13.36
CA ALA A 13 28.91 21.72 14.45
C ALA A 13 27.39 21.90 14.21
N ARG A 14 26.98 23.07 13.71
CA ARG A 14 25.60 23.35 13.32
C ARG A 14 25.13 22.44 12.20
N LYS A 15 25.91 22.32 11.11
CA LYS A 15 25.55 21.45 9.98
C LYS A 15 25.54 19.98 10.36
N GLN A 16 26.47 19.54 11.22
CA GLN A 16 26.51 18.18 11.71
C GLN A 16 25.25 17.85 12.53
N THR A 17 24.78 18.78 13.37
CA THR A 17 23.55 18.61 14.14
C THR A 17 22.32 18.59 13.23
N GLU A 18 22.22 19.52 12.27
CA GLU A 18 21.13 19.55 11.29
C GLU A 18 21.05 18.25 10.48
N LEU A 19 22.19 17.71 10.03
CA LEU A 19 22.22 16.45 9.28
C LEU A 19 21.84 15.26 10.16
N ARG A 20 22.23 15.25 11.44
CA ARG A 20 21.85 14.22 12.40
C ARG A 20 20.34 14.24 12.66
N ASP A 21 19.77 15.42 12.83
CA ASP A 21 18.33 15.61 13.06
C ASP A 21 17.52 15.20 11.83
N ARG A 22 17.99 15.54 10.62
CA ARG A 22 17.39 15.08 9.37
C ARG A 22 17.46 13.57 9.21
N LEU A 23 18.60 12.96 9.53
CA LEU A 23 18.74 11.51 9.49
C LEU A 23 17.75 10.84 10.44
N ALA A 24 17.67 11.32 11.69
CA ALA A 24 16.72 10.80 12.68
C ALA A 24 15.27 10.95 12.21
N SER A 25 14.92 12.10 11.60
CA SER A 25 13.58 12.33 11.07
C SER A 25 13.23 11.38 9.92
N ILE A 26 14.16 11.15 8.98
CA ILE A 26 13.95 10.24 7.85
C ILE A 26 13.83 8.80 8.34
N THR A 27 14.67 8.36 9.28
CA THR A 27 14.59 7.02 9.87
C THR A 27 13.23 6.80 10.54
N LEU A 28 12.74 7.77 11.32
CA LEU A 28 11.43 7.66 11.97
C LEU A 28 10.28 7.55 10.96
N GLN A 29 10.35 8.30 9.85
CA GLN A 29 9.36 8.20 8.78
C GLN A 29 9.41 6.82 8.11
N LEU A 30 10.60 6.26 7.90
CA LEU A 30 10.77 4.93 7.32
C LEU A 30 10.16 3.85 8.23
N GLU A 31 10.43 3.91 9.53
CA GLU A 31 9.87 2.98 10.51
C GLU A 31 8.34 3.07 10.61
N ALA A 32 7.78 4.28 10.49
CA ALA A 32 6.33 4.47 10.46
C ALA A 32 5.69 3.83 9.22
N VAL A 33 6.32 4.00 8.05
CA VAL A 33 5.87 3.38 6.80
C VAL A 33 5.98 1.86 6.88
N ASP A 34 7.10 1.33 7.38
CA ASP A 34 7.33 -0.12 7.51
C ASP A 34 6.27 -0.79 8.40
N ARG A 35 5.96 -0.18 9.56
CA ARG A 35 4.89 -0.66 10.44
C ARG A 35 3.53 -0.66 9.75
N SER A 36 3.20 0.40 9.01
CA SER A 36 1.93 0.48 8.28
C SER A 36 1.82 -0.57 7.16
N GLN A 37 2.92 -0.89 6.48
CA GLN A 37 2.93 -1.96 5.48
C GLN A 37 2.76 -3.34 6.11
N SER A 38 3.39 -3.58 7.26
CA SER A 38 3.23 -4.82 8.03
C SER A 38 1.77 -5.04 8.44
N GLU A 39 1.11 -4.00 8.97
CA GLU A 39 -0.31 -4.06 9.33
C GLU A 39 -1.22 -4.34 8.12
N LEU A 40 -0.93 -3.75 6.96
CA LEU A 40 -1.64 -4.00 5.72
C LEU A 40 -1.42 -5.43 5.19
N ALA A 41 -0.20 -5.96 5.31
CA ALA A 41 0.12 -7.33 4.94
C ALA A 41 -0.65 -8.34 5.79
N ASP A 42 -0.68 -8.13 7.12
CA ASP A 42 -1.46 -8.97 8.04
C ASP A 42 -2.96 -8.94 7.73
N LEU A 43 -3.50 -7.76 7.40
CA LEU A 43 -4.89 -7.62 6.99
C LEU A 43 -5.16 -8.38 5.69
N ALA A 44 -4.27 -8.27 4.70
CA ALA A 44 -4.40 -8.97 3.43
C ALA A 44 -4.40 -10.50 3.63
N VAL A 45 -3.50 -11.02 4.46
CA VAL A 45 -3.46 -12.45 4.82
C VAL A 45 -4.78 -12.90 5.43
N LYS A 46 -5.29 -12.18 6.44
CA LYS A 46 -6.56 -12.51 7.10
C LYS A 46 -7.75 -12.50 6.13
N VAL A 47 -7.79 -11.54 5.20
CA VAL A 47 -8.84 -11.47 4.18
C VAL A 47 -8.76 -12.65 3.22
N VAL A 48 -7.56 -13.02 2.79
CA VAL A 48 -7.34 -14.18 1.90
C VAL A 48 -7.74 -15.49 2.59
N GLU A 49 -7.29 -15.72 3.82
CA GLU A 49 -7.66 -16.92 4.58
C GLU A 49 -9.18 -17.02 4.75
N ARG A 50 -9.82 -15.90 5.10
CA ARG A 50 -11.29 -15.85 5.25
C ARG A 50 -12.01 -16.11 3.93
N SER A 51 -11.48 -15.63 2.80
CA SER A 51 -12.04 -15.89 1.48
C SER A 51 -11.92 -17.37 1.07
N ARG A 52 -10.82 -18.04 1.44
CA ARG A 52 -10.65 -19.49 1.22
C ARG A 52 -11.59 -20.31 2.07
N ALA A 53 -11.66 -20.03 3.38
CA ALA A 53 -12.59 -20.69 4.29
C ALA A 53 -14.07 -20.47 3.88
N LEU A 54 -14.37 -19.33 3.25
CA LEU A 54 -15.69 -19.06 2.70
C LEU A 54 -15.99 -19.94 1.48
N SER A 55 -15.02 -20.14 0.58
CA SER A 55 -15.18 -21.05 -0.56
C SER A 55 -15.41 -22.49 -0.12
N GLU A 56 -14.80 -22.94 0.97
CA GLU A 56 -14.99 -24.28 1.52
C GLU A 56 -16.36 -24.46 2.17
N LYS A 57 -16.90 -23.40 2.80
CA LYS A 57 -18.19 -23.45 3.52
C LYS A 57 -19.39 -23.07 2.66
N TRP A 58 -19.17 -22.49 1.48
CA TRP A 58 -20.21 -22.08 0.54
C TRP A 58 -21.21 -23.19 0.20
N PRO A 59 -20.81 -24.45 -0.09
CA PRO A 59 -21.74 -25.50 -0.50
C PRO A 59 -22.77 -25.88 0.58
N THR A 60 -22.48 -25.59 1.84
CA THR A 60 -23.32 -25.90 3.01
C THR A 60 -23.85 -24.62 3.68
N ALA A 61 -23.69 -23.46 3.05
CA ALA A 61 -24.04 -22.18 3.64
C ALA A 61 -25.55 -21.92 3.55
N ASP A 62 -26.13 -21.39 4.64
CA ASP A 62 -27.50 -20.90 4.62
C ASP A 62 -27.67 -19.73 3.63
N CYS A 63 -28.86 -19.56 3.06
CA CYS A 63 -29.16 -18.51 2.07
C CYS A 63 -28.83 -17.08 2.55
N VAL A 64 -28.88 -16.83 3.87
CA VAL A 64 -28.48 -15.54 4.46
C VAL A 64 -26.97 -15.33 4.37
N THR A 65 -26.20 -16.39 4.62
CA THR A 65 -24.73 -16.40 4.55
C THR A 65 -24.25 -16.28 3.11
N GLU A 66 -24.90 -16.97 2.17
CA GLU A 66 -24.64 -16.82 0.73
C GLU A 66 -24.89 -15.39 0.26
N ARG A 67 -26.02 -14.80 0.64
CA ARG A 67 -26.39 -13.43 0.28
C ARG A 67 -25.37 -12.41 0.82
N ARG A 68 -24.95 -12.57 2.07
CA ARG A 68 -23.97 -11.68 2.72
C ARG A 68 -22.60 -11.80 2.05
N SER A 69 -22.23 -13.02 1.70
CA SER A 69 -20.97 -13.30 1.01
C SER A 69 -20.94 -12.71 -0.39
N LEU A 70 -22.03 -12.83 -1.16
CA LEU A 70 -22.17 -12.15 -2.45
C LEU A 70 -22.13 -10.63 -2.30
N GLU A 71 -22.67 -10.06 -1.22
CA GLU A 71 -22.61 -8.60 -0.99
C GLU A 71 -21.17 -8.10 -0.79
N ILE A 72 -20.33 -8.93 -0.18
CA ILE A 72 -18.92 -8.63 0.03
C ILE A 72 -18.16 -8.71 -1.32
N VAL A 73 -18.38 -9.76 -2.10
CA VAL A 73 -17.58 -10.06 -3.30
C VAL A 73 -18.13 -9.52 -4.62
N SER A 74 -19.39 -9.07 -4.70
CA SER A 74 -20.00 -8.56 -5.94
C SER A 74 -20.17 -7.02 -5.93
N LEU A 75 -19.83 -6.40 -7.06
CA LEU A 75 -20.09 -4.98 -7.38
C LEU A 75 -21.56 -4.76 -7.72
N ASN A 76 -22.14 -5.67 -8.51
CA ASN A 76 -23.54 -5.62 -8.93
C ASN A 76 -24.13 -7.04 -8.93
N ARG A 77 -25.43 -7.12 -8.67
CA ARG A 77 -26.23 -8.34 -8.77
C ARG A 77 -27.37 -8.07 -9.74
N ARG A 78 -27.19 -8.42 -11.01
CA ARG A 78 -28.27 -8.40 -12.00
C ARG A 78 -28.89 -9.78 -12.06
N LEU A 79 -30.21 -9.83 -11.89
CA LEU A 79 -31.00 -11.04 -12.07
C LEU A 79 -31.62 -10.94 -13.46
N ASP A 80 -31.10 -11.72 -14.40
CA ASP A 80 -31.64 -11.80 -15.74
C ASP A 80 -32.49 -13.07 -15.82
N ASP A 81 -33.81 -12.87 -15.71
CA ASP A 81 -34.83 -13.91 -15.70
C ASP A 81 -34.66 -14.92 -14.55
N VAL A 82 -33.94 -16.02 -14.77
CA VAL A 82 -33.65 -17.08 -13.78
C VAL A 82 -32.17 -17.13 -13.40
N SER A 83 -31.32 -16.32 -14.06
CA SER A 83 -29.87 -16.35 -13.90
C SER A 83 -29.37 -15.14 -13.12
N LEU A 84 -28.72 -15.39 -11.98
CA LEU A 84 -28.01 -14.35 -11.24
C LEU A 84 -26.64 -14.16 -11.90
N SER A 85 -26.41 -12.99 -12.49
CA SER A 85 -25.12 -12.59 -13.08
C SER A 85 -24.42 -11.59 -12.17
N PRO A 86 -23.65 -12.04 -11.15
CA PRO A 86 -22.89 -11.16 -10.29
C PRO A 86 -21.65 -10.64 -11.03
N GLN A 87 -21.47 -9.32 -11.03
CA GLN A 87 -20.18 -8.73 -11.41
C GLN A 87 -19.27 -8.75 -10.17
N MET A 88 -18.20 -9.56 -10.17
CA MET A 88 -17.29 -9.62 -9.03
C MET A 88 -16.53 -8.31 -8.88
N LYS A 89 -16.36 -7.83 -7.64
CA LYS A 89 -15.34 -6.82 -7.35
C LYS A 89 -14.01 -7.47 -7.70
N LYS A 90 -13.23 -6.89 -8.60
CA LYS A 90 -11.86 -7.37 -8.81
C LYS A 90 -11.08 -7.04 -7.54
N PRO A 91 -10.68 -8.02 -6.72
CA PRO A 91 -9.98 -7.74 -5.47
C PRO A 91 -8.58 -7.16 -5.73
N PHE A 92 -8.07 -7.29 -6.96
CA PHE A 92 -6.76 -6.85 -7.42
C PHE A 92 -6.82 -6.07 -8.75
N ASP A 93 -7.84 -5.24 -8.99
CA ASP A 93 -7.74 -4.19 -10.03
C ASP A 93 -6.80 -3.05 -9.58
N VAL A 94 -5.67 -3.42 -8.95
CA VAL A 94 -4.46 -2.62 -8.99
C VAL A 94 -3.93 -2.80 -10.41
N PRO A 95 -3.76 -1.73 -11.19
CA PRO A 95 -3.54 -1.85 -12.62
C PRO A 95 -2.33 -2.74 -12.92
N VAL A 96 -2.57 -3.74 -13.76
CA VAL A 96 -1.55 -4.52 -14.48
C VAL A 96 -0.66 -3.61 -15.34
N GLU A 97 -1.14 -2.39 -15.62
CA GLU A 97 -0.31 -1.26 -16.06
C GLU A 97 0.42 -0.69 -14.84
N GLY A 98 1.67 -1.11 -14.69
CA GLY A 98 2.53 -0.74 -13.57
C GLY A 98 2.43 0.73 -13.19
N LEU A 99 2.41 0.97 -11.87
CA LEU A 99 2.47 2.28 -11.23
C LEU A 99 3.40 3.19 -12.04
N LEU A 100 2.83 4.13 -12.81
CA LEU A 100 3.59 5.16 -13.51
C LEU A 100 4.14 6.11 -12.45
N VAL A 101 5.25 5.71 -11.82
CA VAL A 101 6.07 6.61 -11.04
C VAL A 101 6.62 7.63 -12.04
N PRO A 102 6.21 8.91 -11.97
CA PRO A 102 6.83 9.92 -12.81
C PRO A 102 8.30 9.93 -12.41
N SER A 103 9.19 9.62 -13.34
CA SER A 103 10.62 9.75 -13.12
C SER A 103 10.93 11.23 -12.97
N SER A 104 10.80 11.77 -11.76
CA SER A 104 11.35 13.06 -11.38
C SER A 104 12.87 12.92 -11.21
N ARG A 105 13.56 12.48 -12.27
CA ARG A 105 14.98 12.78 -12.46
C ARG A 105 15.01 13.97 -13.40
N GLY A 106 15.46 15.09 -12.85
CA GLY A 106 15.54 16.36 -13.56
C GLY A 106 16.28 16.27 -14.88
N ASP A 107 15.85 17.13 -15.79
CA ASP A 107 16.48 17.43 -17.06
C ASP A 107 18.00 17.45 -16.92
N MET A 108 18.66 16.48 -17.56
CA MET A 108 20.05 16.66 -17.94
C MET A 108 20.01 17.30 -19.32
N THR A 109 20.01 18.63 -19.34
CA THR A 109 20.32 19.42 -20.53
C THR A 109 21.70 19.04 -21.04
N GLN A 110 21.78 18.60 -22.30
CA GLN A 110 22.97 18.73 -23.15
C GLN A 110 22.67 19.74 -24.25
#